data_AF-A0AA40ZZK8-F1
#
_entry.id   AF-A0AA40ZZK8-F1
#
_cell.length_a   1.000
_cell.length_b   1.000
_cell.length_c   1.000
_cell.angle_alpha   90.00
_cell.angle_beta   90.00
_cell.angle_gamma   90.00
#
_symmetry.space_group_name_H-M   'P 1'
#
loop_
_entity.id
_entity.type
_entity.pdbx_description
1 polymer ?
#
loop_
_entity_poly.entity_id
_entity_poly.type
_entity_poly.pdbx_seq_one_letter_code
_entity_poly.pdbx_strand_id
1 'polypeptide(L)' 'MSDLFWLTDDQMERLRPFFPKSHGKPRVDDRRVLSG' A
#
# COMPACT_ATOMS: atom_id res chain seq x y z
N MET A 1 11.18 9.85 -19.41
CA MET A 1 10.21 9.96 -18.30
C MET A 1 9.61 8.58 -18.15
N SER A 2 9.83 7.90 -17.03
CA SER A 2 9.35 6.53 -16.83
C SER A 2 7.82 6.51 -16.80
N ASP A 3 7.20 5.67 -17.62
CA ASP A 3 5.75 5.47 -17.74
C ASP A 3 5.16 4.92 -16.42
N LEU A 4 5.02 5.81 -15.44
CA LEU A 4 4.43 5.49 -14.14
C LEU A 4 2.91 5.55 -14.27
N PHE A 5 2.29 4.37 -14.37
CA PHE A 5 0.85 4.22 -14.30
C PHE A 5 0.41 4.26 -12.84
N TRP A 6 -0.38 5.27 -12.48
CA TRP A 6 -1.05 5.35 -11.19
C TRP A 6 -2.40 4.66 -11.27
N LEU A 7 -2.73 3.88 -10.24
CA LEU A 7 -4.06 3.28 -10.10
C LEU A 7 -5.08 4.37 -9.78
N THR A 8 -6.30 4.23 -10.32
CA THR A 8 -7.43 5.07 -9.92
C THR A 8 -7.89 4.70 -8.50
N ASP A 9 -8.62 5.59 -7.84
CA ASP A 9 -9.16 5.33 -6.49
C ASP A 9 -10.04 4.06 -6.47
N ASP A 10 -10.87 3.85 -7.50
CA ASP A 10 -11.70 2.66 -7.65
C ASP A 10 -10.87 1.37 -7.77
N GLN A 11 -9.74 1.44 -8.49
CA GLN A 11 -8.83 0.30 -8.63
C GLN A 11 -8.13 0.00 -7.30
N MET A 12 -7.72 1.05 -6.58
CA MET A 12 -7.14 0.92 -5.24
C MET A 12 -8.15 0.33 -4.24
N GLU A 13 -9.42 0.71 -4.32
CA GLU A 13 -10.47 0.19 -3.44
C GLU A 13 -10.73 -1.30 -3.67
N ARG A 14 -10.70 -1.78 -4.92
CA ARG A 14 -10.81 -3.20 -5.24
C ARG A 14 -9.67 -4.04 -4.64
N LEU A 15 -8.48 -3.45 -4.46
CA LEU A 15 -7.31 -4.13 -3.90
C LEU A 15 -7.28 -4.12 -2.36
N ARG A 16 -7.97 -3.18 -1.70
CA ARG A 16 -7.97 -3.03 -0.24
C ARG A 16 -8.22 -4.33 0.55
N PRO A 17 -9.18 -5.20 0.18
CA PRO A 17 -9.48 -6.42 0.96
C PRO A 17 -8.32 -7.42 1.00
N PHE A 18 -7.43 -7.39 0.01
CA PHE A 18 -6.30 -8.30 -0.10
C PHE A 18 -5.07 -7.81 0.68
N PHE A 19 -5.08 -6.58 1.19
CA PHE A 19 -3.97 -6.10 1.99
C PHE A 19 -3.90 -6.84 3.32
N PRO A 20 -2.69 -7.30 3.71
CA PRO A 20 -2.52 -7.97 4.99
C PRO A 20 -2.92 -7.04 6.12
N LYS A 21 -3.76 -7.55 7.03
CA LYS A 21 -4.11 -6.86 8.27
C LYS A 21 -2.84 -6.63 9.10
N SER A 22 -2.83 -5.58 9.90
CA SER A 22 -1.76 -5.41 10.89
C SER A 22 -1.81 -6.60 11.86
N HIS A 23 -0.67 -7.26 12.07
CA HIS A 23 -0.54 -8.40 13.00
C HIS A 23 -0.49 -7.93 14.47
N GLY A 24 -1.38 -7.02 14.87
CA GLY A 24 -1.44 -6.48 16.24
C GLY A 24 -0.38 -5.41 16.57
N LYS A 25 0.58 -5.13 15.67
CA LYS A 25 1.45 -3.95 15.75
C LYS A 25 0.94 -2.89 14.78
N PRO A 26 0.59 -1.66 15.25
CA PRO A 26 0.28 -0.55 14.36
C PRO A 26 1.41 -0.36 13.35
N ARG A 27 1.09 -0.24 12.06
CA ARG A 27 2.10 0.11 11.05
C ARG A 27 2.55 1.54 11.35
N VAL A 28 3.81 1.68 11.78
CA VAL A 28 4.44 2.98 11.96
C VAL A 28 4.79 3.47 10.55
N ASP A 29 3.88 4.26 9.98
CA ASP A 29 3.95 4.83 8.63
C ASP A 29 4.08 3.80 7.48
N ASP A 30 3.01 3.62 6.69
CA ASP A 30 3.05 2.88 5.42
C ASP A 30 4.03 3.48 4.38
N ARG A 31 4.62 4.65 4.69
CA ARG A 31 5.59 5.38 3.86
C ARG A 31 7.05 5.12 4.22
N ARG A 32 7.34 4.45 5.33
CA ARG A 32 8.72 4.16 5.76
C ARG A 32 9.00 2.67 5.65
N VAL A 33 9.32 2.24 4.43
CA VAL A 33 10.03 0.97 4.24
C VAL A 33 11.47 1.20 4.70
N LEU A 34 11.84 0.66 5.87
CA LEU A 34 13.24 0.50 6.24
C LEU A 34 13.73 -0.77 5.55
N SER A 35 14.48 -0.61 4.46
CA SER A 35 15.28 -1.69 3.88
C SER A 35 16.31 -2.12 4.92
N GLY A 36 16.21 -3.37 5.36
CA GLY A 36 17.32 -4.09 5.98
C GLY A 36 18.30 -4.57 4.93
#